data_AF-A0A7X6IBM5-F1
#
_entry.id   AF-A0A7X6IBM5-F1
#
_cell.length_a   1.000
_cell.length_b   1.000
_cell.length_c   1.000
_cell.angle_alpha   90.00
_cell.angle_beta   90.00
_cell.angle_gamma   90.00
#
_symmetry.space_group_name_H-M   'P 1'
#
loop_
_entity.id
_entity.type
_entity.pdbx_description
1 polymer ?
#
loop_
_entity_poly.entity_id
_entity_poly.type
_entity_poly.pdbx_seq_one_letter_code
_entity_poly.pdbx_strand_id
1 'polypeptide(L)'
;MKSNKAGTGTIVKVAIWYVFILGIFAGIANWLPQIRGDAPEAAEAVDLGSITPEELATMGKKIVFGTENPSFGKGDVPIGKGQCPLCHMFFQEQKADRCPVLIGEEERSGNRVKEERYKEFASRLSGGESNSGFKPHATTGGQYLLESEYCPNCYVVEGFGIKGTNDQESPMPMIHKPPIQLTDTEIVAVVSFLQSKDAGEMSKITAKDDWEAYFGKPLKQDAGPKEGEAKVVAGPPVALEADTVDQIVTKMACVACHKIPGLEVAKSGMVGPLLIEKTNAPNRIKSPEYQKAVKEGKAKAKTPREYVVESIMDPAAFIVPGFADDMMKDFRHKFTVSGLDKLVDYLLQQDAEAAIKSGLDRLPNEKEGSLKKASLTPSEEESVETASNPTSGSMQASATGQVSGGKF
;
A
#
# COMPACT_ATOMS: atom_id res chain seq x y z
N MET A 1 -34.08 9.91 -63.05
CA MET A 1 -32.75 9.88 -62.40
C MET A 1 -32.34 11.31 -62.04
N LYS A 2 -32.45 11.71 -60.76
CA LYS A 2 -31.91 12.99 -60.26
C LYS A 2 -30.57 12.67 -59.56
N SER A 3 -29.50 13.30 -60.04
CA SER A 3 -28.12 13.08 -59.64
C SER A 3 -27.84 13.62 -58.23
N ASN A 4 -27.35 12.75 -57.34
CA ASN A 4 -26.84 13.10 -56.01
C ASN A 4 -25.53 13.89 -56.13
N LYS A 5 -25.62 15.22 -56.34
CA LYS A 5 -24.45 16.12 -56.34
C LYS A 5 -24.09 16.71 -54.97
N ALA A 6 -24.86 16.41 -53.91
CA ALA A 6 -24.69 17.07 -52.60
C ALA A 6 -23.65 16.41 -51.66
N GLY A 7 -23.20 15.17 -51.91
CA GLY A 7 -22.28 14.45 -51.01
C GLY A 7 -20.79 14.63 -51.32
N THR A 8 -20.43 14.87 -52.57
CA THR A 8 -19.04 14.84 -53.04
C THR A 8 -18.23 16.04 -52.52
N GLY A 9 -18.84 17.23 -52.44
CA GLY A 9 -18.17 18.44 -51.96
C GLY A 9 -17.81 18.41 -50.47
N THR A 10 -18.63 17.75 -49.66
CA THR A 10 -18.39 17.62 -48.21
C THR A 10 -17.27 16.62 -47.92
N ILE A 11 -17.23 15.50 -48.63
CA ILE A 11 -16.16 14.49 -48.50
C ILE A 11 -14.79 15.08 -48.86
N VAL A 12 -14.71 15.87 -49.94
CA VAL A 12 -13.47 16.53 -50.35
C VAL A 12 -12.99 17.55 -49.30
N LYS A 13 -13.90 18.32 -48.71
CA LYS A 13 -13.56 19.28 -47.63
C LYS A 13 -13.02 18.59 -46.39
N VAL A 14 -13.63 17.46 -45.99
CA VAL A 14 -13.15 16.66 -44.86
C VAL A 14 -11.78 16.06 -45.18
N ALA A 15 -11.58 15.51 -46.37
CA ALA A 15 -10.28 14.96 -46.77
C ALA A 15 -9.16 16.02 -46.75
N ILE A 16 -9.43 17.23 -47.26
CA ILE A 16 -8.47 18.34 -47.21
C ILE A 16 -8.14 18.73 -45.76
N TRP A 17 -9.15 18.80 -44.89
CA TRP A 17 -8.93 19.09 -43.46
C TRP A 17 -8.06 18.04 -42.77
N TYR A 18 -8.30 16.75 -43.03
CA TYR A 18 -7.49 15.68 -42.48
C TYR A 18 -6.05 15.72 -42.97
N VAL A 19 -5.83 15.95 -44.27
CA VAL A 19 -4.47 16.08 -44.83
C VAL A 19 -3.76 17.30 -44.22
N PHE A 20 -4.46 18.41 -44.00
CA PHE A 20 -3.91 19.59 -43.35
C PHE A 20 -3.48 19.31 -41.90
N ILE A 21 -4.34 18.68 -41.10
CA ILE A 21 -4.02 18.29 -39.71
C ILE A 21 -2.85 17.31 -39.67
N LEU A 22 -2.85 16.29 -40.53
CA LEU A 22 -1.74 15.33 -40.62
C LEU A 22 -0.43 16.00 -41.04
N GLY A 23 -0.50 16.99 -41.94
CA GLY A 23 0.65 17.81 -42.33
C GLY A 23 1.21 18.62 -41.16
N ILE A 24 0.34 19.20 -40.31
CA ILE A 24 0.78 19.90 -39.09
C ILE A 24 1.45 18.92 -38.12
N PHE A 25 0.84 17.75 -37.88
CA PHE A 25 1.43 16.73 -37.01
C PHE A 25 2.78 16.24 -37.51
N ALA A 26 2.90 15.97 -38.82
CA ALA A 26 4.16 15.59 -39.45
C ALA A 26 5.20 16.71 -39.35
N GLY A 27 4.79 17.97 -39.55
CA GLY A 27 5.66 19.14 -39.39
C GLY A 27 6.19 19.29 -37.96
N ILE A 28 5.32 19.15 -36.94
CA ILE A 28 5.72 19.21 -35.53
C ILE A 28 6.63 18.03 -35.17
N ALA A 29 6.28 16.81 -35.61
CA ALA A 29 7.09 15.61 -35.36
C ALA A 29 8.47 15.66 -36.01
N ASN A 30 8.63 16.45 -37.07
CA ASN A 30 9.91 16.62 -37.77
C ASN A 30 10.67 17.91 -37.37
N TRP A 31 9.99 18.89 -36.74
CA TRP A 31 10.62 20.07 -36.14
C TRP A 31 11.14 19.75 -34.74
N LEU A 32 10.43 18.94 -33.96
CA LEU A 32 10.95 18.46 -32.69
C LEU A 32 12.30 17.76 -32.93
N PRO A 33 13.38 18.10 -32.19
CA PRO A 33 14.67 17.46 -32.32
C PRO A 33 14.47 15.95 -32.23
N GLN A 34 14.61 15.25 -33.36
CA GLN A 34 14.60 13.80 -33.35
C GLN A 34 15.93 13.39 -32.74
N ILE A 35 15.92 13.23 -31.42
CA ILE A 35 16.93 12.44 -30.74
C ILE A 35 16.75 11.03 -31.32
N ARG A 36 17.47 10.73 -32.42
CA ARG A 36 17.83 9.35 -32.68
C ARG A 36 18.56 8.94 -31.43
N GLY A 37 18.02 7.97 -30.70
CA GLY A 37 18.82 7.23 -29.75
C GLY A 37 19.89 6.55 -30.59
N ASP A 38 20.99 7.26 -30.85
CA ASP A 38 22.25 6.59 -31.09
C ASP A 38 22.32 5.60 -29.94
N ALA A 39 22.38 4.31 -30.29
CA ALA A 39 22.50 3.28 -29.28
C ALA A 39 23.63 3.73 -28.35
N PRO A 40 23.38 3.89 -27.04
CA PRO A 40 24.47 4.17 -26.13
C PRO A 40 25.56 3.14 -26.43
N GLU A 41 26.83 3.57 -26.43
CA GLU A 41 27.96 2.64 -26.46
C GLU A 41 27.61 1.54 -25.46
N ALA A 42 27.47 0.31 -25.96
CA ALA A 42 26.90 -0.79 -25.20
C ALA A 42 27.57 -0.79 -23.83
N ALA A 43 26.83 -0.61 -22.73
CA ALA A 43 27.50 -0.75 -21.46
C ALA A 43 28.11 -2.13 -21.41
N GLU A 44 29.33 -2.13 -20.89
CA GLU A 44 30.06 -3.31 -20.59
C GLU A 44 29.15 -4.18 -19.72
N ALA A 45 28.72 -5.32 -20.28
CA ALA A 45 28.03 -6.34 -19.53
C ALA A 45 28.90 -6.62 -18.30
N VAL A 46 28.35 -6.39 -17.10
CA VAL A 46 29.07 -6.68 -15.85
C VAL A 46 29.36 -8.18 -15.84
N ASP A 47 30.61 -8.54 -16.08
CA ASP A 47 31.05 -9.93 -16.00
C ASP A 47 30.99 -10.34 -14.52
N LEU A 48 30.01 -11.17 -14.16
CA LEU A 48 29.88 -11.68 -12.79
C LEU A 48 31.06 -12.57 -12.37
N GLY A 49 31.90 -13.01 -13.31
CA GLY A 49 33.18 -13.65 -13.02
C GLY A 49 34.24 -12.69 -12.48
N SER A 50 34.11 -11.39 -12.76
CA SER A 50 35.05 -10.35 -12.32
C SER A 50 34.44 -9.31 -11.36
N ILE A 51 33.15 -9.41 -11.05
CA ILE A 51 32.49 -8.45 -10.15
C ILE A 51 33.12 -8.51 -8.75
N THR A 52 33.53 -7.35 -8.26
CA THR A 52 34.12 -7.22 -6.94
C THR A 52 33.03 -7.19 -5.86
N PRO A 53 33.35 -7.58 -4.61
CA PRO A 53 32.41 -7.44 -3.50
C PRO A 53 31.93 -6.00 -3.27
N GLU A 54 32.78 -5.02 -3.58
CA GLU A 54 32.45 -3.59 -3.46
C GLU A 54 31.45 -3.11 -4.52
N GLU A 55 31.57 -3.60 -5.76
CA GLU A 55 30.58 -3.36 -6.81
C GLU A 55 29.23 -3.99 -6.47
N LEU A 56 29.23 -5.21 -5.92
CA LEU A 56 28.01 -5.85 -5.42
C LEU A 56 27.38 -5.05 -4.28
N ALA A 57 28.16 -4.59 -3.31
CA ALA A 57 27.66 -3.75 -2.22
C ALA A 57 27.10 -2.40 -2.72
N THR A 58 27.74 -1.80 -3.73
CA THR A 58 27.27 -0.55 -4.35
C THR A 58 25.95 -0.77 -5.10
N MET A 59 25.86 -1.85 -5.86
CA MET A 59 24.62 -2.28 -6.51
C MET A 59 23.51 -2.52 -5.48
N GLY A 60 23.82 -3.22 -4.38
CA GLY A 60 22.89 -3.48 -3.29
C GLY A 60 22.34 -2.20 -2.67
N LYS A 61 23.22 -1.23 -2.38
CA LYS A 61 22.82 0.09 -1.87
C LYS A 61 21.83 0.78 -2.82
N LYS A 62 22.08 0.72 -4.14
CA LYS A 62 21.18 1.28 -5.16
C LYS A 62 19.86 0.53 -5.26
N ILE A 63 19.83 -0.78 -5.04
CA ILE A 63 18.58 -1.56 -4.98
C ILE A 63 17.76 -1.18 -3.75
N VAL A 64 18.42 -0.98 -2.60
CA VAL A 64 17.77 -0.62 -1.33
C VAL A 64 17.21 0.80 -1.36
N PHE A 65 17.99 1.79 -1.82
CA PHE A 65 17.64 3.21 -1.73
C PHE A 65 17.30 3.87 -3.06
N GLY A 66 17.52 3.21 -4.20
CA GLY A 66 17.36 3.82 -5.53
C GLY A 66 18.50 4.78 -5.90
N THR A 67 19.47 4.98 -5.01
CA THR A 67 20.62 5.87 -5.16
C THR A 67 21.80 5.35 -4.35
N GLU A 68 23.02 5.65 -4.80
CA GLU A 68 24.27 5.32 -4.08
C GLU A 68 24.54 6.29 -2.92
N ASN A 69 23.91 7.48 -2.97
CA ASN A 69 24.06 8.55 -1.98
C ASN A 69 22.70 8.88 -1.37
N PRO A 70 22.14 8.02 -0.52
CA PRO A 70 20.88 8.30 0.14
C PRO A 70 21.02 9.53 1.05
N SER A 71 20.12 10.51 0.89
CA SER A 71 19.99 11.63 1.81
C SER A 71 19.04 11.24 2.93
N PHE A 72 19.44 11.48 4.17
CA PHE A 72 18.67 11.19 5.37
C PHE A 72 17.92 12.46 5.78
N GLY A 73 16.64 12.53 5.41
CA GLY A 73 15.77 13.68 5.70
C GLY A 73 15.30 13.70 7.16
N LYS A 74 14.03 14.05 7.41
CA LYS A 74 13.38 14.02 8.74
C LYS A 74 13.10 12.59 9.26
N GLY A 75 14.02 11.66 9.01
CA GLY A 75 13.94 10.24 9.33
C GLY A 75 13.40 9.34 8.20
N ASP A 76 13.07 9.91 7.04
CA ASP A 76 12.84 9.11 5.83
C ASP A 76 14.11 8.94 5.02
N VAL A 77 14.15 7.84 4.27
CA VAL A 77 15.18 7.58 3.26
C VAL A 77 14.56 7.30 1.90
N PRO A 78 15.31 7.53 0.82
CA PRO A 78 14.93 7.11 -0.52
C PRO A 78 14.57 5.61 -0.56
N ILE A 79 13.57 5.27 -1.37
CA ILE A 79 13.08 3.90 -1.52
C ILE A 79 13.48 3.39 -2.90
N GLY A 80 14.32 2.36 -2.93
CA GLY A 80 14.73 1.67 -4.15
C GLY A 80 13.80 0.53 -4.56
N LYS A 81 14.20 -0.20 -5.60
CA LYS A 81 13.48 -1.38 -6.13
C LYS A 81 13.18 -2.40 -5.04
N GLY A 82 14.13 -2.65 -4.13
CA GLY A 82 13.99 -3.63 -3.06
C GLY A 82 12.98 -3.24 -1.98
N GLN A 83 12.58 -1.96 -1.90
CA GLN A 83 11.62 -1.43 -0.93
C GLN A 83 11.96 -1.68 0.56
N CYS A 84 13.16 -2.20 0.85
CA CYS A 84 13.60 -2.59 2.19
C CYS A 84 13.41 -1.48 3.25
N PRO A 85 13.72 -0.19 2.94
CA PRO A 85 13.60 0.87 3.94
C PRO A 85 12.16 1.28 4.27
N LEU A 86 11.14 0.72 3.61
CA LEU A 86 9.75 0.87 4.05
C LEU A 86 9.50 0.24 5.41
N CYS A 87 10.25 -0.83 5.71
CA CYS A 87 9.99 -1.68 6.85
C CYS A 87 11.20 -1.80 7.78
N HIS A 88 12.41 -1.84 7.22
CA HIS A 88 13.63 -2.05 7.96
C HIS A 88 14.40 -0.76 8.21
N MET A 89 14.92 -0.64 9.44
CA MET A 89 15.84 0.43 9.81
C MET A 89 17.29 0.01 9.54
N PHE A 90 17.99 0.76 8.70
CA PHE A 90 19.40 0.59 8.33
C PHE A 90 20.33 1.54 9.09
N PHE A 91 19.82 2.69 9.53
CA PHE A 91 20.58 3.73 10.26
C PHE A 91 19.74 4.26 11.41
N GLN A 92 20.39 4.77 12.47
CA GLN A 92 19.72 5.16 13.72
C GLN A 92 18.71 6.30 13.53
N GLU A 93 18.91 7.12 12.51
CA GLU A 93 18.09 8.28 12.20
C GLU A 93 16.80 7.93 11.45
N GLN A 94 16.67 6.70 10.93
CA GLN A 94 15.49 6.29 10.16
C GLN A 94 14.28 6.01 11.06
N LYS A 95 13.09 6.30 10.54
CA LYS A 95 11.82 5.94 11.17
C LYS A 95 11.24 4.71 10.49
N ALA A 96 11.57 3.54 11.02
CA ALA A 96 10.93 2.28 10.67
C ALA A 96 10.89 1.37 11.90
N ASP A 97 9.69 1.01 12.36
CA ASP A 97 9.45 0.15 13.52
C ASP A 97 8.63 -1.11 13.17
N ARG A 98 8.43 -1.37 11.88
CA ARG A 98 7.56 -2.43 11.36
C ARG A 98 8.25 -3.79 11.30
N CYS A 99 9.56 -3.81 11.13
CA CYS A 99 10.36 -5.03 10.94
C CYS A 99 11.65 -5.00 11.77
N PRO A 100 12.35 -6.15 11.90
CA PRO A 100 13.62 -6.21 12.62
C PRO A 100 14.62 -5.16 12.11
N VAL A 101 15.30 -4.49 13.04
CA VAL A 101 16.33 -3.50 12.73
C VAL A 101 17.54 -4.16 12.06
N LEU A 102 18.02 -3.62 10.93
CA LEU A 102 19.15 -4.14 10.17
C LEU A 102 20.49 -3.47 10.53
N ILE A 103 20.53 -2.73 11.65
CA ILE A 103 21.76 -2.21 12.26
C ILE A 103 22.44 -3.37 13.01
N GLY A 104 23.71 -3.65 12.68
CA GLY A 104 24.45 -4.77 13.26
C GLY A 104 23.89 -6.14 12.85
N GLU A 105 23.27 -6.22 11.66
CA GLU A 105 22.66 -7.47 11.19
C GLU A 105 23.72 -8.50 10.81
N GLU A 106 24.90 -8.08 10.35
CA GLU A 106 25.94 -9.03 9.96
C GLU A 106 26.47 -9.85 11.14
N GLU A 107 26.73 -9.22 12.29
CA GLU A 107 27.11 -9.96 13.48
C GLU A 107 25.96 -10.86 13.96
N ARG A 108 24.72 -10.35 13.88
CA ARG A 108 23.53 -11.08 14.31
C ARG A 108 23.29 -12.32 13.46
N SER A 109 23.43 -12.22 12.14
CA SER A 109 23.22 -13.32 11.19
C SER A 109 24.11 -14.53 11.51
N GLY A 110 25.39 -14.28 11.83
CA GLY A 110 26.35 -15.31 12.23
C GLY A 110 26.02 -16.00 13.56
N ASN A 111 25.14 -15.40 14.38
CA ASN A 111 24.63 -16.01 15.60
C ASN A 111 23.29 -16.73 15.37
N ARG A 112 22.44 -16.24 14.46
CA ARG A 112 21.11 -16.84 14.18
C ARG A 112 21.18 -18.32 13.82
N VAL A 113 22.11 -18.72 12.95
CA VAL A 113 22.29 -20.13 12.55
C VAL A 113 22.66 -21.07 13.70
N LYS A 114 23.12 -20.54 14.84
CA LYS A 114 23.51 -21.30 16.04
C LYS A 114 22.36 -21.44 17.05
N GLU A 115 21.33 -20.63 16.93
CA GLU A 115 20.22 -20.57 17.89
C GLU A 115 19.34 -21.83 17.80
N GLU A 116 18.81 -22.28 18.94
CA GLU A 116 17.87 -23.40 18.97
C GLU A 116 16.61 -23.10 18.14
N ARG A 117 16.16 -21.84 18.14
CA ARG A 117 15.03 -21.39 17.32
C ARG A 117 15.28 -21.65 15.82
N TYR A 118 16.49 -21.43 15.32
CA TYR A 118 16.79 -21.74 13.92
C TYR A 118 16.67 -23.23 13.63
N LYS A 119 17.21 -24.08 14.53
CA LYS A 119 17.11 -25.54 14.42
C LYS A 119 15.66 -26.02 14.47
N GLU A 120 14.82 -25.42 15.32
CA GLU A 120 13.39 -25.70 15.39
C GLU A 120 12.68 -25.41 14.07
N PHE A 121 12.96 -24.25 13.44
CA PHE A 121 12.41 -23.92 12.13
C PHE A 121 12.91 -24.87 11.04
N ALA A 122 14.21 -25.16 11.00
CA ALA A 122 14.80 -26.12 10.06
C ALA A 122 14.16 -27.52 10.18
N SER A 123 13.91 -27.98 11.42
CA SER A 123 13.24 -29.26 11.68
C SER A 123 11.79 -29.24 11.21
N ARG A 124 11.03 -28.21 11.61
CA ARG A 124 9.61 -28.03 11.26
C ARG A 124 9.39 -27.92 9.76
N LEU A 125 10.31 -27.26 9.04
CA LEU A 125 10.24 -27.00 7.61
C LEU A 125 11.13 -27.95 6.79
N SER A 126 11.51 -29.10 7.34
CA SER A 126 12.28 -30.14 6.63
C SER A 126 11.59 -30.68 5.36
N GLY A 127 10.25 -30.60 5.34
CA GLY A 127 9.42 -30.88 4.16
C GLY A 127 9.42 -29.78 3.09
N GLY A 128 9.95 -28.60 3.39
CA GLY A 128 9.84 -27.39 2.60
C GLY A 128 8.75 -26.45 3.14
N GLU A 129 9.00 -25.14 3.09
CA GLU A 129 8.01 -24.12 3.41
C GLU A 129 6.99 -23.99 2.27
N SER A 130 5.71 -23.91 2.60
CA SER A 130 4.60 -24.10 1.65
C SER A 130 4.55 -23.08 0.51
N ASN A 131 5.03 -21.85 0.73
CA ASN A 131 4.89 -20.76 -0.23
C ASN A 131 6.15 -20.61 -1.12
N SER A 132 7.32 -20.86 -0.54
CA SER A 132 8.62 -20.69 -1.18
C SER A 132 9.17 -22.02 -1.72
N GLY A 133 8.83 -23.15 -1.10
CA GLY A 133 9.42 -24.47 -1.37
C GLY A 133 10.81 -24.65 -0.76
N PHE A 134 11.33 -23.64 -0.05
CA PHE A 134 12.66 -23.66 0.54
C PHE A 134 12.69 -24.46 1.83
N LYS A 135 13.86 -25.05 2.12
CA LYS A 135 14.14 -25.77 3.35
C LYS A 135 15.23 -25.01 4.10
N PRO A 136 15.03 -24.61 5.37
CA PRO A 136 16.05 -23.89 6.10
C PRO A 136 17.27 -24.78 6.31
N HIS A 137 18.44 -24.36 5.85
CA HIS A 137 19.69 -25.12 6.01
C HIS A 137 20.96 -24.26 5.98
N ALA A 138 20.84 -22.96 6.21
CA ALA A 138 21.97 -22.06 6.34
C ALA A 138 22.96 -22.52 7.43
N THR A 139 24.24 -22.47 7.08
CA THR A 139 25.37 -22.83 7.96
C THR A 139 26.25 -21.63 8.29
N THR A 140 26.10 -20.52 7.55
CA THR A 140 26.83 -19.26 7.74
C THR A 140 25.85 -18.09 7.88
N GLY A 141 26.34 -16.96 8.38
CA GLY A 141 25.55 -15.73 8.48
C GLY A 141 25.06 -15.23 7.12
N GLY A 142 25.91 -15.22 6.10
CA GLY A 142 25.52 -14.82 4.75
C GLY A 142 24.49 -15.78 4.11
N GLN A 143 24.60 -17.09 4.34
CA GLN A 143 23.55 -18.04 3.92
C GLN A 143 22.22 -17.76 4.62
N TYR A 144 22.23 -17.41 5.91
CA TYR A 144 21.01 -17.02 6.63
C TYR A 144 20.38 -15.75 6.07
N LEU A 145 21.20 -14.73 5.73
CA LEU A 145 20.71 -13.51 5.11
C LEU A 145 20.05 -13.80 3.77
N LEU A 146 20.71 -14.57 2.90
CA LEU A 146 20.15 -15.00 1.62
C LEU A 146 18.85 -15.79 1.82
N GLU A 147 18.85 -16.79 2.70
CA GLU A 147 17.68 -17.60 3.02
C GLU A 147 16.49 -16.75 3.49
N SER A 148 16.76 -15.68 4.25
CA SER A 148 15.73 -14.74 4.71
C SER A 148 15.07 -13.97 3.56
N GLU A 149 15.81 -13.63 2.50
CA GLU A 149 15.28 -12.93 1.31
C GLU A 149 14.44 -13.85 0.40
N TYR A 150 14.81 -15.13 0.29
CA TYR A 150 14.06 -16.12 -0.48
C TYR A 150 12.87 -16.70 0.30
N CYS A 151 13.02 -16.91 1.59
CA CYS A 151 12.05 -17.58 2.44
C CYS A 151 11.94 -16.86 3.80
N PRO A 152 11.19 -15.75 3.89
CA PRO A 152 11.00 -15.06 5.16
C PRO A 152 10.34 -15.92 6.26
N ASN A 153 9.61 -16.98 5.88
CA ASN A 153 9.03 -17.94 6.82
C ASN A 153 10.01 -19.02 7.30
N CYS A 154 11.18 -19.17 6.65
CA CYS A 154 12.20 -20.14 7.03
C CYS A 154 12.87 -19.78 8.36
N TYR A 155 12.81 -18.51 8.75
CA TYR A 155 13.10 -18.06 10.11
C TYR A 155 12.35 -16.76 10.41
N VAL A 156 11.55 -16.73 11.47
CA VAL A 156 10.84 -15.52 11.90
C VAL A 156 11.40 -15.05 13.23
N VAL A 157 11.93 -13.82 13.23
CA VAL A 157 12.45 -13.16 14.44
C VAL A 157 11.32 -13.00 15.45
N GLU A 158 11.61 -13.37 16.70
CA GLU A 158 10.65 -13.25 17.80
C GLU A 158 10.12 -11.82 17.93
N GLY A 159 8.80 -11.68 18.09
CA GLY A 159 8.08 -10.41 18.16
C GLY A 159 7.75 -9.77 16.81
N PHE A 160 8.21 -10.32 15.69
CA PHE A 160 8.00 -9.74 14.35
C PHE A 160 7.14 -10.60 13.41
N GLY A 161 6.58 -11.72 13.87
CA GLY A 161 5.66 -12.49 13.05
C GLY A 161 4.26 -11.91 12.99
N ILE A 162 3.47 -12.43 12.04
CA ILE A 162 2.06 -12.08 11.90
C ILE A 162 1.33 -12.47 13.19
N LYS A 163 0.52 -11.55 13.71
CA LYS A 163 -0.25 -11.75 14.94
C LYS A 163 -1.13 -13.00 14.84
N GLY A 164 -1.17 -13.77 15.93
CA GLY A 164 -1.95 -15.01 16.00
C GLY A 164 -1.24 -16.24 15.42
N THR A 165 -0.06 -16.07 14.80
CA THR A 165 0.74 -17.18 14.27
C THR A 165 1.83 -17.65 15.25
N ASN A 166 1.97 -16.99 16.41
CA ASN A 166 3.02 -17.24 17.39
C ASN A 166 4.43 -17.14 16.77
N ASP A 167 4.67 -16.06 16.02
CA ASP A 167 5.89 -15.82 15.27
C ASP A 167 6.28 -16.97 14.32
N GLN A 168 5.31 -17.59 13.64
CA GLN A 168 5.56 -18.66 12.67
C GLN A 168 5.38 -18.21 11.22
N GLU A 169 4.68 -17.10 10.98
CA GLU A 169 4.53 -16.50 9.65
C GLU A 169 5.11 -15.09 9.66
N SER A 170 5.87 -14.77 8.62
CA SER A 170 6.53 -13.49 8.43
C SER A 170 5.63 -12.49 7.68
N PRO A 171 5.57 -11.23 8.10
CA PRO A 171 4.92 -10.17 7.32
C PRO A 171 5.77 -9.71 6.12
N MET A 172 7.06 -10.07 6.08
CA MET A 172 7.99 -9.73 5.00
C MET A 172 7.60 -10.50 3.71
N PRO A 173 7.49 -9.82 2.57
CA PRO A 173 7.18 -10.49 1.30
C PRO A 173 8.38 -11.29 0.79
N MET A 174 8.13 -12.33 0.00
CA MET A 174 9.17 -12.98 -0.80
C MET A 174 9.64 -12.04 -1.90
N ILE A 175 10.77 -11.34 -1.70
CA ILE A 175 11.17 -10.22 -2.56
C ILE A 175 11.61 -10.65 -3.97
N HIS A 176 11.98 -11.92 -4.16
CA HIS A 176 12.26 -12.51 -5.47
C HIS A 176 11.00 -12.77 -6.33
N LYS A 177 9.80 -12.56 -5.76
CA LYS A 177 8.52 -12.73 -6.45
C LYS A 177 7.86 -11.36 -6.72
N PRO A 178 6.91 -11.27 -7.67
CA PRO A 178 6.11 -10.07 -7.82
C PRO A 178 5.44 -9.66 -6.49
N PRO A 179 5.34 -8.35 -6.20
CA PRO A 179 5.57 -7.23 -7.12
C PRO A 179 7.01 -6.63 -7.09
N ILE A 180 7.89 -7.09 -6.20
CA ILE A 180 9.26 -6.56 -6.07
C ILE A 180 10.19 -7.18 -7.12
N GLN A 181 10.12 -8.52 -7.27
CA GLN A 181 10.80 -9.28 -8.31
C GLN A 181 12.29 -8.95 -8.41
N LEU A 182 13.01 -9.06 -7.29
CA LEU A 182 14.47 -9.04 -7.33
C LEU A 182 14.99 -10.32 -8.00
N THR A 183 16.04 -10.19 -8.81
CA THR A 183 16.76 -11.34 -9.37
C THR A 183 17.76 -11.92 -8.37
N ASP A 184 18.33 -13.08 -8.69
CA ASP A 184 19.32 -13.73 -7.83
C ASP A 184 20.54 -12.82 -7.62
N THR A 185 21.00 -12.17 -8.70
CA THR A 185 22.09 -11.18 -8.67
C THR A 185 21.77 -9.98 -7.77
N GLU A 186 20.54 -9.46 -7.85
CA GLU A 186 20.11 -8.32 -7.04
C GLU A 186 20.00 -8.67 -5.55
N ILE A 187 19.56 -9.89 -5.22
CA ILE A 187 19.51 -10.37 -3.83
C ILE A 187 20.92 -10.52 -3.26
N VAL A 188 21.84 -11.11 -4.03
CA VAL A 188 23.26 -11.20 -3.63
C VAL A 188 23.84 -9.80 -3.39
N ALA A 189 23.55 -8.84 -4.28
CA ALA A 189 23.98 -7.46 -4.12
C ALA A 189 23.43 -6.80 -2.84
N VAL A 190 22.13 -7.01 -2.52
CA VAL A 190 21.53 -6.51 -1.27
C VAL A 190 22.23 -7.10 -0.04
N VAL A 191 22.48 -8.41 -0.01
CA VAL A 191 23.21 -9.04 1.10
C VAL A 191 24.65 -8.54 1.18
N SER A 192 25.35 -8.35 0.05
CA SER A 192 26.67 -7.71 0.03
C SER A 192 26.64 -6.32 0.65
N PHE A 193 25.60 -5.53 0.37
CA PHE A 193 25.42 -4.22 0.99
C PHE A 193 25.24 -4.32 2.52
N LEU A 194 24.36 -5.23 2.99
CA LEU A 194 24.16 -5.46 4.43
C LEU A 194 25.47 -5.81 5.14
N GLN A 195 26.25 -6.72 4.55
CA GLN A 195 27.56 -7.12 5.06
C GLN A 195 28.53 -5.93 5.09
N SER A 196 28.66 -5.20 3.97
CA SER A 196 29.57 -4.05 3.87
C SER A 196 29.31 -2.94 4.89
N LYS A 197 28.02 -2.70 5.23
CA LYS A 197 27.61 -1.64 6.15
C LYS A 197 28.12 -1.91 7.57
N ASP A 198 28.11 -3.17 7.99
CA ASP A 198 28.40 -3.58 9.37
C ASP A 198 29.84 -4.12 9.53
N ALA A 199 30.42 -4.69 8.48
CA ALA A 199 31.71 -5.39 8.57
C ALA A 199 32.94 -4.48 8.53
N GLY A 200 32.82 -3.24 8.04
CA GLY A 200 33.88 -2.24 7.93
C GLY A 200 35.04 -2.57 6.96
N GLU A 201 35.21 -3.84 6.60
CA GLU A 201 36.25 -4.38 5.72
C GLU A 201 35.61 -5.20 4.59
N MET A 202 35.95 -4.88 3.34
CA MET A 202 35.37 -5.51 2.14
C MET A 202 35.69 -7.02 2.03
N SER A 203 36.76 -7.49 2.68
CA SER A 203 37.15 -8.90 2.71
C SER A 203 36.17 -9.80 3.46
N LYS A 204 35.23 -9.23 4.22
CA LYS A 204 34.21 -9.97 4.97
C LYS A 204 32.89 -10.12 4.20
N ILE A 205 32.80 -9.58 2.99
CA ILE A 205 31.61 -9.74 2.14
C ILE A 205 31.69 -11.11 1.47
N THR A 206 30.81 -12.01 1.87
CA THR A 206 30.77 -13.42 1.43
C THR A 206 29.53 -13.76 0.61
N ALA A 207 28.60 -12.81 0.41
CA ALA A 207 27.28 -13.07 -0.16
C ALA A 207 27.27 -13.91 -1.45
N LYS A 208 28.19 -13.66 -2.39
CA LYS A 208 28.29 -14.44 -3.64
C LYS A 208 28.68 -15.89 -3.36
N ASP A 209 29.74 -16.09 -2.60
CA ASP A 209 30.25 -17.43 -2.26
C ASP A 209 29.22 -18.21 -1.42
N ASP A 210 28.58 -17.54 -0.46
CA ASP A 210 27.51 -18.11 0.35
C ASP A 210 26.30 -18.52 -0.52
N TRP A 211 25.94 -17.72 -1.53
CA TRP A 211 24.87 -18.05 -2.46
C TRP A 211 25.22 -19.28 -3.30
N GLU A 212 26.42 -19.32 -3.87
CA GLU A 212 26.86 -20.45 -4.70
C GLU A 212 26.94 -21.73 -3.88
N ALA A 213 27.40 -21.65 -2.63
CA ALA A 213 27.42 -22.76 -1.69
C ALA A 213 26.01 -23.22 -1.28
N TYR A 214 25.09 -22.29 -1.01
CA TYR A 214 23.71 -22.60 -0.62
C TYR A 214 22.93 -23.27 -1.76
N PHE A 215 23.07 -22.76 -2.99
CA PHE A 215 22.33 -23.27 -4.15
C PHE A 215 23.07 -24.34 -4.95
N GLY A 216 24.34 -24.61 -4.64
CA GLY A 216 25.16 -25.61 -5.30
C GLY A 216 25.40 -25.33 -6.80
N LYS A 217 25.34 -24.07 -7.21
CA LYS A 217 25.47 -23.65 -8.61
C LYS A 217 26.13 -22.26 -8.68
N PRO A 218 26.89 -21.95 -9.76
CA PRO A 218 27.45 -20.63 -9.94
C PRO A 218 26.36 -19.58 -10.11
N LEU A 219 26.57 -18.40 -9.55
CA LEU A 219 25.69 -17.25 -9.77
C LEU A 219 25.81 -16.85 -11.24
N LYS A 220 24.72 -16.97 -11.98
CA LYS A 220 24.68 -16.58 -13.39
C LYS A 220 24.21 -15.14 -13.49
N GLN A 221 24.72 -14.46 -14.51
CA GLN A 221 24.18 -13.17 -14.89
C GLN A 221 22.75 -13.40 -15.35
N ASP A 222 21.81 -12.95 -14.54
CA ASP A 222 20.44 -12.80 -15.00
C ASP A 222 20.50 -11.83 -16.18
N ALA A 223 19.68 -12.04 -17.21
CA ALA A 223 19.51 -11.04 -18.25
C ALA A 223 18.96 -9.78 -17.56
N GLY A 224 19.86 -8.89 -17.14
CA GLY A 224 19.51 -7.62 -16.55
C GLY A 224 18.65 -6.83 -17.54
N PRO A 225 18.02 -5.74 -17.07
CA PRO A 225 17.29 -4.85 -17.96
C PRO A 225 18.17 -4.51 -19.16
N LYS A 226 17.65 -4.68 -20.39
CA LYS A 226 18.35 -4.27 -21.60
C LYS A 226 18.59 -2.77 -21.51
N GLU A 227 19.81 -2.34 -21.78
CA GLU A 227 20.15 -0.93 -21.62
C GLU A 227 19.39 0.01 -22.56
N GLY A 228 19.10 1.19 -22.02
CA GLY A 228 17.94 2.03 -22.33
C GLY A 228 16.96 2.10 -21.15
N GLU A 229 17.03 1.11 -20.24
CA GLU A 229 16.16 0.97 -19.07
C GLU A 229 16.88 1.13 -17.71
N ALA A 230 18.10 1.68 -17.66
CA ALA A 230 18.67 2.23 -16.42
C ALA A 230 17.97 3.54 -15.99
N LYS A 231 16.65 3.61 -16.17
CA LYS A 231 15.82 4.35 -15.24
C LYS A 231 15.92 3.58 -13.93
N VAL A 232 16.10 4.29 -12.82
CA VAL A 232 15.81 3.76 -11.48
C VAL A 232 14.55 2.91 -11.63
N VAL A 233 14.68 1.58 -11.52
CA VAL A 233 13.53 0.68 -11.71
C VAL A 233 12.57 1.10 -10.61
N ALA A 234 11.57 1.90 -10.99
CA ALA A 234 10.63 2.44 -10.05
C ALA A 234 9.91 1.21 -9.49
N GLY A 235 10.16 0.93 -8.21
CA GLY A 235 9.42 -0.11 -7.50
C GLY A 235 7.91 0.18 -7.57
N PRO A 236 7.09 -0.76 -7.09
CA PRO A 236 5.65 -0.55 -6.94
C PRO A 236 5.33 0.83 -6.35
N PRO A 237 4.21 1.49 -6.71
CA PRO A 237 3.89 2.82 -6.21
C PRO A 237 3.97 2.87 -4.69
N VAL A 238 4.85 3.73 -4.17
CA VAL A 238 4.98 4.04 -2.75
C VAL A 238 4.56 5.48 -2.52
N ALA A 239 3.75 5.70 -1.49
CA ALA A 239 3.45 7.02 -0.94
C ALA A 239 4.64 7.52 -0.10
N LEU A 240 5.19 8.66 -0.52
CA LEU A 240 6.35 9.29 0.10
C LEU A 240 5.95 10.59 0.80
N GLU A 241 6.80 11.07 1.70
CA GLU A 241 6.62 12.40 2.31
C GLU A 241 6.70 13.54 1.29
N ALA A 242 7.36 13.37 0.14
CA ALA A 242 7.39 14.40 -0.90
C ALA A 242 6.04 14.53 -1.64
N ASP A 243 5.17 13.53 -1.55
CA ASP A 243 3.89 13.53 -2.25
C ASP A 243 2.89 14.49 -1.59
N THR A 244 2.03 15.09 -2.41
CA THR A 244 0.82 15.76 -1.93
C THR A 244 -0.24 14.74 -1.52
N VAL A 245 -1.22 15.15 -0.71
CA VAL A 245 -2.32 14.26 -0.31
C VAL A 245 -3.08 13.74 -1.54
N ASP A 246 -3.37 14.60 -2.52
CA ASP A 246 -3.99 14.20 -3.80
C ASP A 246 -3.20 13.11 -4.52
N GLN A 247 -1.87 13.24 -4.56
CA GLN A 247 -0.99 12.24 -5.16
C GLN A 247 -1.04 10.93 -4.38
N ILE A 248 -1.00 10.97 -3.05
CA ILE A 248 -1.07 9.78 -2.20
C ILE A 248 -2.38 9.03 -2.43
N VAL A 249 -3.54 9.70 -2.30
CA VAL A 249 -4.85 9.03 -2.43
C VAL A 249 -5.09 8.50 -3.85
N THR A 250 -4.49 9.11 -4.87
CA THR A 250 -4.56 8.64 -6.25
C THR A 250 -3.64 7.44 -6.47
N LYS A 251 -2.36 7.52 -6.06
CA LYS A 251 -1.38 6.42 -6.18
C LYS A 251 -1.85 5.16 -5.45
N MET A 252 -2.50 5.33 -4.30
CA MET A 252 -3.03 4.24 -3.48
C MET A 252 -4.45 3.80 -3.89
N ALA A 253 -5.02 4.42 -4.94
CA ALA A 253 -6.37 4.17 -5.42
C ALA A 253 -7.49 4.34 -4.36
N CYS A 254 -7.24 5.08 -3.28
CA CYS A 254 -8.24 5.36 -2.24
C CYS A 254 -9.49 6.02 -2.84
N VAL A 255 -9.30 6.88 -3.84
CA VAL A 255 -10.36 7.64 -4.52
C VAL A 255 -11.35 6.78 -5.29
N ALA A 256 -10.98 5.54 -5.66
CA ALA A 256 -11.90 4.61 -6.33
C ALA A 256 -13.01 4.14 -5.40
N CYS A 257 -12.72 4.00 -4.10
CA CYS A 257 -13.68 3.48 -3.13
C CYS A 257 -14.27 4.57 -2.24
N HIS A 258 -13.44 5.53 -1.79
CA HIS A 258 -13.81 6.49 -0.75
C HIS A 258 -14.10 7.87 -1.29
N LYS A 259 -15.05 8.54 -0.64
CA LYS A 259 -15.19 10.00 -0.71
C LYS A 259 -14.32 10.64 0.38
N ILE A 260 -13.58 11.69 0.03
CA ILE A 260 -12.69 12.40 0.95
C ILE A 260 -12.93 13.90 0.81
N PRO A 261 -13.42 14.59 1.86
CA PRO A 261 -13.61 16.04 1.82
C PRO A 261 -12.31 16.77 1.55
N GLY A 262 -12.41 17.94 0.90
CA GLY A 262 -11.26 18.78 0.57
C GLY A 262 -10.39 18.30 -0.60
N LEU A 263 -10.67 17.14 -1.20
CA LEU A 263 -9.96 16.63 -2.39
C LEU A 263 -10.93 16.50 -3.57
N GLU A 264 -10.70 17.28 -4.64
CA GLU A 264 -11.56 17.25 -5.84
C GLU A 264 -11.54 15.87 -6.53
N VAL A 265 -10.40 15.18 -6.48
CA VAL A 265 -10.22 13.84 -7.07
C VAL A 265 -10.99 12.74 -6.34
N ALA A 266 -11.51 13.00 -5.13
CA ALA A 266 -12.11 12.01 -4.24
C ALA A 266 -13.59 12.29 -3.94
N LYS A 267 -14.37 12.74 -4.93
CA LYS A 267 -15.80 13.04 -4.74
C LYS A 267 -16.75 11.89 -5.12
N SER A 268 -16.26 10.92 -5.88
CA SER A 268 -17.08 9.90 -6.54
C SER A 268 -16.94 8.47 -5.98
N GLY A 269 -16.24 8.28 -4.86
CA GLY A 269 -16.15 6.96 -4.23
C GLY A 269 -17.54 6.43 -3.84
N MET A 270 -17.82 5.16 -4.14
CA MET A 270 -19.13 4.53 -3.92
C MET A 270 -19.04 3.19 -3.19
N VAL A 271 -17.83 2.75 -2.84
CA VAL A 271 -17.59 1.40 -2.29
C VAL A 271 -17.29 1.46 -0.80
N GLY A 272 -16.47 2.42 -0.37
CA GLY A 272 -16.05 2.57 1.02
C GLY A 272 -16.77 3.72 1.74
N PRO A 273 -16.71 3.75 3.09
CA PRO A 273 -17.32 4.81 3.88
C PRO A 273 -16.76 6.20 3.55
N LEU A 274 -17.55 7.23 3.79
CA LEU A 274 -17.08 8.62 3.75
C LEU A 274 -15.97 8.84 4.79
N LEU A 275 -14.80 9.32 4.35
CA LEU A 275 -13.64 9.53 5.21
C LEU A 275 -13.65 10.91 5.88
N ILE A 276 -14.42 11.01 6.96
CA ILE A 276 -14.49 12.16 7.89
C ILE A 276 -13.93 11.77 9.25
N GLU A 277 -12.67 11.38 9.31
CA GLU A 277 -12.12 10.66 10.46
C GLU A 277 -12.01 11.51 11.74
N LYS A 278 -12.01 12.84 11.64
CA LYS A 278 -12.19 13.72 12.82
C LYS A 278 -13.52 13.46 13.52
N THR A 279 -14.57 13.15 12.76
CA THR A 279 -15.91 12.81 13.27
C THR A 279 -16.06 11.30 13.50
N ASN A 280 -15.67 10.46 12.55
CA ASN A 280 -15.95 9.02 12.56
C ASN A 280 -15.07 8.26 13.55
N ALA A 281 -13.74 8.44 13.53
CA ALA A 281 -12.81 7.66 14.34
C ALA A 281 -13.13 7.68 15.86
N PRO A 282 -13.34 8.84 16.53
CA PRO A 282 -13.65 8.86 17.96
C PRO A 282 -14.99 8.18 18.31
N ASN A 283 -15.94 8.15 17.37
CA ASN A 283 -17.23 7.49 17.55
C ASN A 283 -17.11 5.97 17.31
N ARG A 284 -16.39 5.56 16.27
CA ARG A 284 -16.19 4.16 15.90
C ARG A 284 -15.40 3.40 16.95
N ILE A 285 -14.34 3.98 17.50
CA ILE A 285 -13.57 3.35 18.60
C ILE A 285 -14.48 3.02 19.80
N LYS A 286 -15.48 3.86 20.10
CA LYS A 286 -16.42 3.66 21.21
C LYS A 286 -17.59 2.73 20.86
N SER A 287 -17.75 2.36 19.58
CA SER A 287 -18.89 1.55 19.13
C SER A 287 -18.85 0.12 19.68
N PRO A 288 -20.01 -0.50 19.94
CA PRO A 288 -20.07 -1.91 20.34
C PRO A 288 -19.39 -2.85 19.34
N GLU A 289 -19.48 -2.54 18.04
CA GLU A 289 -18.88 -3.34 16.97
C GLU A 289 -17.36 -3.32 17.03
N TYR A 290 -16.75 -2.14 17.23
CA TYR A 290 -15.30 -2.02 17.38
C TYR A 290 -14.81 -2.68 18.68
N GLN A 291 -15.53 -2.46 19.79
CA GLN A 291 -15.19 -3.09 21.08
C GLN A 291 -15.28 -4.62 21.03
N LYS A 292 -16.17 -5.17 20.20
CA LYS A 292 -16.20 -6.61 19.90
C LYS A 292 -14.94 -7.05 19.17
N ALA A 293 -14.52 -6.34 18.12
CA ALA A 293 -13.28 -6.63 17.40
C ALA A 293 -12.03 -6.57 18.32
N VAL A 294 -12.01 -5.64 19.28
CA VAL A 294 -10.94 -5.57 20.31
C VAL A 294 -10.95 -6.80 21.21
N LYS A 295 -12.11 -7.23 21.71
CA LYS A 295 -12.24 -8.46 22.54
C LYS A 295 -11.85 -9.72 21.79
N GLU A 296 -12.12 -9.77 20.49
CA GLU A 296 -11.68 -10.86 19.59
C GLU A 296 -10.20 -10.77 19.23
N GLY A 297 -9.49 -9.71 19.67
CA GLY A 297 -8.09 -9.50 19.38
C GLY A 297 -7.80 -9.06 17.94
N LYS A 298 -8.81 -8.68 17.16
CA LYS A 298 -8.66 -8.19 15.78
C LYS A 298 -8.24 -6.72 15.72
N ALA A 299 -8.81 -5.88 16.59
CA ALA A 299 -8.53 -4.45 16.65
C ALA A 299 -7.85 -4.06 17.97
N LYS A 300 -7.17 -2.91 18.02
CA LYS A 300 -6.46 -2.44 19.23
C LYS A 300 -6.33 -0.92 19.39
N ALA A 301 -6.81 -0.13 18.44
CA ALA A 301 -6.68 1.33 18.54
C ALA A 301 -7.42 1.90 19.75
N LYS A 302 -6.74 2.80 20.44
CA LYS A 302 -7.22 3.55 21.62
C LYS A 302 -7.43 5.02 21.31
N THR A 303 -6.79 5.52 20.26
CA THR A 303 -6.89 6.92 19.83
C THR A 303 -7.42 7.02 18.39
N PRO A 304 -8.05 8.15 18.00
CA PRO A 304 -8.47 8.38 16.62
C PRO A 304 -7.34 8.18 15.61
N ARG A 305 -6.13 8.64 15.94
CA ARG A 305 -4.95 8.45 15.10
C ARG A 305 -4.59 6.97 14.92
N GLU A 306 -4.54 6.22 16.02
CA GLU A 306 -4.30 4.78 15.97
C GLU A 306 -5.36 4.06 15.14
N TYR A 307 -6.62 4.49 15.21
CA TYR A 307 -7.71 3.88 14.44
C TYR A 307 -7.54 4.10 12.94
N VAL A 308 -7.17 5.31 12.51
CA VAL A 308 -6.92 5.60 11.08
C VAL A 308 -5.70 4.83 10.58
N VAL A 309 -4.61 4.80 11.36
CA VAL A 309 -3.41 4.01 11.04
C VAL A 309 -3.75 2.53 10.94
N GLU A 310 -4.47 1.97 11.91
CA GLU A 310 -4.91 0.57 11.92
C GLU A 310 -5.80 0.27 10.71
N SER A 311 -6.75 1.14 10.38
CA SER A 311 -7.65 0.96 9.24
C SER A 311 -6.92 0.92 7.88
N ILE A 312 -5.77 1.60 7.76
CA ILE A 312 -4.96 1.59 6.53
C ILE A 312 -3.98 0.40 6.54
N MET A 313 -3.33 0.13 7.67
CA MET A 313 -2.25 -0.86 7.77
C MET A 313 -2.76 -2.30 7.96
N ASP A 314 -3.90 -2.46 8.64
CA ASP A 314 -4.63 -3.72 8.80
C ASP A 314 -6.13 -3.48 8.53
N PRO A 315 -6.54 -3.35 7.25
CA PRO A 315 -7.93 -3.04 6.92
C PRO A 315 -8.92 -4.14 7.32
N ALA A 316 -8.45 -5.33 7.72
CA ALA A 316 -9.30 -6.41 8.22
C ALA A 316 -9.53 -6.36 9.74
N ALA A 317 -8.77 -5.53 10.47
CA ALA A 317 -8.91 -5.36 11.92
C ALA A 317 -10.35 -4.95 12.31
N PHE A 318 -10.96 -4.08 11.51
CA PHE A 318 -12.35 -3.65 11.68
C PHE A 318 -13.00 -3.25 10.35
N ILE A 319 -14.05 -3.96 9.96
CA ILE A 319 -14.89 -3.60 8.81
C ILE A 319 -16.05 -2.75 9.30
N VAL A 320 -16.17 -1.54 8.77
CA VAL A 320 -17.26 -0.63 9.12
C VAL A 320 -18.61 -1.29 8.79
N PRO A 321 -19.58 -1.31 9.71
CA PRO A 321 -20.89 -1.90 9.46
C PRO A 321 -21.54 -1.36 8.18
N GLY A 322 -22.04 -2.27 7.35
CA GLY A 322 -22.63 -1.93 6.05
C GLY A 322 -21.67 -2.06 4.86
N PHE A 323 -20.39 -2.37 5.09
CA PHE A 323 -19.38 -2.55 4.04
C PHE A 323 -18.87 -3.99 3.97
N ALA A 324 -18.39 -4.37 2.78
CA ALA A 324 -17.70 -5.63 2.53
C ALA A 324 -16.20 -5.49 2.82
N ASP A 325 -15.53 -6.64 2.98
CA ASP A 325 -14.09 -6.73 3.21
C ASP A 325 -13.27 -6.58 1.90
N ASP A 326 -13.47 -5.47 1.20
CA ASP A 326 -12.93 -5.25 -0.15
C ASP A 326 -11.67 -4.35 -0.17
N MET A 327 -11.27 -3.78 0.97
CA MET A 327 -10.10 -2.91 1.03
C MET A 327 -8.81 -3.72 0.85
N MET A 328 -7.94 -3.25 -0.04
CA MET A 328 -6.65 -3.87 -0.37
C MET A 328 -5.81 -4.06 0.91
N LYS A 329 -5.20 -5.24 1.08
CA LYS A 329 -4.48 -5.63 2.32
C LYS A 329 -2.97 -5.39 2.29
N ASP A 330 -2.46 -4.85 1.18
CA ASP A 330 -1.03 -4.70 0.92
C ASP A 330 -0.49 -3.28 1.18
N PHE A 331 -1.32 -2.36 1.73
CA PHE A 331 -0.90 -0.98 2.01
C PHE A 331 0.29 -0.88 2.96
N ARG A 332 0.51 -1.86 3.84
CA ARG A 332 1.71 -1.91 4.69
C ARG A 332 3.03 -1.83 3.90
N HIS A 333 2.99 -2.23 2.62
CA HIS A 333 4.13 -2.23 1.68
C HIS A 333 4.13 -1.04 0.71
N LYS A 334 3.23 -0.08 0.89
CA LYS A 334 3.01 1.03 -0.06
C LYS A 334 3.16 2.41 0.54
N PHE A 335 3.58 2.51 1.80
CA PHE A 335 3.76 3.77 2.50
C PHE A 335 5.09 3.80 3.24
N THR A 336 5.85 4.89 3.09
CA THR A 336 6.82 5.27 4.13
C THR A 336 6.07 5.70 5.39
N VAL A 337 6.75 5.75 6.54
CA VAL A 337 6.12 6.19 7.79
C VAL A 337 5.60 7.63 7.66
N SER A 338 6.42 8.56 7.17
CA SER A 338 5.97 9.95 7.01
C SER A 338 4.90 10.13 5.94
N GLY A 339 4.97 9.38 4.83
CA GLY A 339 3.93 9.40 3.80
C GLY A 339 2.57 8.95 4.35
N LEU A 340 2.55 7.95 5.24
CA LEU A 340 1.36 7.55 5.97
C LEU A 340 0.92 8.64 6.94
N ASP A 341 1.84 9.19 7.74
CA ASP A 341 1.55 10.24 8.72
C ASP A 341 0.89 11.45 8.06
N LYS A 342 1.40 11.90 6.91
CA LYS A 342 0.81 12.99 6.13
C LYS A 342 -0.64 12.70 5.74
N LEU A 343 -0.94 11.48 5.27
CA LEU A 343 -2.31 11.08 4.93
C LEU A 343 -3.20 11.02 6.17
N VAL A 344 -2.72 10.41 7.25
CA VAL A 344 -3.45 10.28 8.52
C VAL A 344 -3.78 11.65 9.09
N ASP A 345 -2.82 12.57 9.13
CA ASP A 345 -2.99 13.93 9.62
C ASP A 345 -4.02 14.70 8.79
N TYR A 346 -4.06 14.48 7.48
CA TYR A 346 -5.10 15.04 6.62
C TYR A 346 -6.49 14.46 6.93
N LEU A 347 -6.61 13.13 7.04
CA LEU A 347 -7.88 12.45 7.32
C LEU A 347 -8.46 12.85 8.68
N LEU A 348 -7.60 13.04 9.68
CA LEU A 348 -7.98 13.50 11.03
C LEU A 348 -8.42 14.97 11.10
N GLN A 349 -8.26 15.73 10.01
CA GLN A 349 -8.81 17.08 9.89
C GLN A 349 -10.21 17.08 9.26
N GLN A 350 -10.61 16.00 8.57
CA GLN A 350 -11.88 15.94 7.86
C GLN A 350 -13.03 15.61 8.81
N ASP A 351 -14.05 16.46 8.87
CA ASP A 351 -15.26 16.29 9.67
C ASP A 351 -16.54 16.37 8.83
N ALA A 352 -17.68 16.11 9.46
CA ALA A 352 -18.99 16.19 8.83
C ALA A 352 -19.26 17.58 8.22
N GLU A 353 -18.80 18.66 8.85
CA GLU A 353 -18.97 20.03 8.36
C GLU A 353 -18.20 20.25 7.05
N ALA A 354 -16.94 19.82 7.00
CA ALA A 354 -16.13 19.83 5.80
C ALA A 354 -16.78 19.02 4.66
N ALA A 355 -17.33 17.84 4.96
CA ALA A 355 -18.04 17.02 3.98
C ALA A 355 -19.28 17.73 3.42
N ILE A 356 -20.13 18.30 4.28
CA ILE A 356 -21.33 19.05 3.86
C ILE A 356 -20.94 20.23 2.97
N LYS A 357 -19.91 21.00 3.36
CA LYS A 357 -19.40 22.13 2.56
C LYS A 357 -18.86 21.69 1.20
N SER A 358 -18.25 20.51 1.12
CA SER A 358 -17.80 19.90 -0.14
C SER A 358 -18.93 19.22 -0.94
N GLY A 359 -20.19 19.30 -0.50
CA GLY A 359 -21.34 18.67 -1.15
C GLY A 359 -21.36 17.15 -1.03
N LEU A 360 -20.55 16.58 -0.14
CA LEU A 360 -20.44 15.15 0.09
C LEU A 360 -21.45 14.69 1.13
N ASP A 361 -21.86 13.43 1.01
CA ASP A 361 -22.72 12.76 1.97
C ASP A 361 -22.34 11.29 2.08
N ARG A 362 -22.69 10.69 3.22
CA ARG A 362 -22.52 9.26 3.49
C ARG A 362 -23.28 8.41 2.48
N LEU A 363 -22.79 7.20 2.25
CA LEU A 363 -23.50 6.22 1.45
C LEU A 363 -24.74 5.70 2.20
N PRO A 364 -25.79 5.25 1.49
CA PRO A 364 -27.05 4.82 2.12
C PRO A 364 -26.91 3.64 3.09
N ASN A 365 -25.88 2.82 2.92
CA ASN A 365 -25.55 1.66 3.75
C ASN A 365 -24.75 2.02 5.02
N GLU A 366 -24.31 3.27 5.19
CA GLU A 366 -23.66 3.72 6.42
C GLU A 366 -24.68 3.80 7.57
N LYS A 367 -24.44 3.03 8.65
CA LYS A 367 -25.34 2.93 9.81
C LYS A 367 -25.63 4.31 10.45
N GLU A 368 -24.66 5.22 10.38
CA GLU A 368 -24.74 6.55 10.95
C GLU A 368 -25.65 7.51 10.14
N GLY A 369 -26.08 7.11 8.94
CA GLY A 369 -27.06 7.85 8.13
C GLY A 369 -26.53 9.14 7.49
N SER A 370 -27.35 9.73 6.61
CA SER A 370 -27.04 10.96 5.86
C SER A 370 -26.71 12.15 6.77
N LEU A 371 -25.65 12.88 6.44
CA LEU A 371 -25.24 14.12 7.12
C LEU A 371 -26.25 15.24 6.90
N LYS A 372 -26.95 15.25 5.75
CA LYS A 372 -27.95 16.27 5.40
C LYS A 372 -29.24 16.13 6.21
N LYS A 373 -29.57 14.91 6.66
CA LYS A 373 -30.70 14.68 7.57
C LYS A 373 -30.38 15.08 9.01
N ALA A 374 -29.13 14.92 9.44
CA ALA A 374 -28.68 15.28 10.79
C ALA A 374 -28.59 16.80 11.03
N SER A 375 -28.44 17.62 9.98
CA SER A 375 -28.49 19.09 10.07
C SER A 375 -29.90 19.67 10.16
N LEU A 376 -30.94 18.82 10.07
CA LEU A 376 -32.33 19.19 10.25
C LEU A 376 -32.81 18.67 11.62
N THR A 377 -32.80 19.53 12.64
CA THR A 377 -33.52 19.30 13.92
C THR A 377 -34.78 20.18 13.96
N PRO A 378 -35.80 19.82 14.76
CA PRO A 378 -37.18 19.66 14.34
C PRO A 378 -37.94 20.99 14.31
N SER A 379 -38.26 21.50 13.13
CA SER A 379 -39.30 22.53 12.99
C SER A 379 -40.21 22.32 11.79
N GLU A 380 -40.12 21.18 11.10
CA GLU A 380 -40.84 20.95 9.85
C GLU A 380 -41.64 19.63 9.82
N GLU A 381 -41.80 18.94 10.95
CA GLU A 381 -42.79 17.85 11.06
C GLU A 381 -44.16 18.30 11.57
N GLU A 382 -44.34 19.58 11.94
CA GLU A 382 -45.63 20.14 12.36
C GLU A 382 -46.17 21.13 11.31
N SER A 383 -46.42 20.67 10.07
CA SER A 383 -47.26 21.43 9.14
C SER A 383 -48.01 20.60 8.09
N VAL A 384 -48.02 19.26 8.20
CA VAL A 384 -48.82 18.42 7.30
C VAL A 384 -49.80 17.56 8.11
N GLU A 385 -50.62 18.19 8.94
CA GLU A 385 -51.84 17.53 9.42
C GLU A 385 -52.98 18.51 9.78
N THR A 386 -53.28 19.51 8.96
CA THR A 386 -54.60 20.16 9.03
C THR A 386 -55.02 20.76 7.69
N ALA A 387 -55.72 19.99 6.87
CA ALA A 387 -56.77 20.50 5.99
C ALA A 387 -57.47 19.36 5.24
N SER A 388 -58.54 18.81 5.82
CA SER A 388 -59.84 18.62 5.13
C SER A 388 -60.75 17.64 5.88
N ASN A 389 -61.74 18.16 6.61
CA ASN A 389 -63.13 17.85 6.30
C ASN A 389 -64.12 18.71 7.11
N PRO A 390 -65.20 19.22 6.48
CA PRO A 390 -66.25 19.93 7.18
C PRO A 390 -67.30 18.96 7.75
N THR A 391 -67.77 19.32 8.93
CA THR A 391 -68.87 18.74 9.69
C THR A 391 -70.22 18.91 8.98
N SER A 392 -71.04 17.86 8.91
CA SER A 392 -72.45 17.91 9.32
C SER A 392 -73.07 16.51 9.35
N GLY A 393 -73.80 16.20 10.42
CA GLY A 393 -74.50 14.92 10.56
C GLY A 393 -74.79 14.55 12.00
N SER A 394 -75.76 15.23 12.61
CA SER A 394 -76.36 14.92 13.90
C SER A 394 -76.93 13.49 13.96
N MET A 395 -76.77 12.77 15.08
CA MET A 395 -77.87 12.12 15.82
C MET A 395 -77.39 11.40 17.11
N GLN A 396 -77.89 11.91 18.23
CA GLN A 396 -78.49 11.23 19.39
C GLN A 396 -77.84 9.97 20.04
N ALA A 397 -77.39 10.21 21.28
CA ALA A 397 -77.86 9.61 22.55
C ALA A 397 -78.03 8.09 22.72
N SER A 398 -77.23 7.50 23.63
CA SER A 398 -77.64 6.72 24.83
C SER A 398 -76.43 5.91 25.33
N ALA A 399 -75.84 6.25 26.47
CA ALA A 399 -76.18 5.79 27.83
C ALA A 399 -75.66 4.36 28.15
N THR A 400 -74.83 4.30 29.22
CA THR A 400 -74.51 3.14 30.08
C THR A 400 -73.78 1.97 29.40
N GLY A 401 -72.70 1.37 29.91
CA GLY A 401 -72.01 1.44 31.17
C GLY A 401 -71.13 0.18 31.28
N GLN A 402 -70.25 0.18 32.29
CA GLN A 402 -69.71 -0.99 32.97
C GLN A 402 -68.30 -1.47 32.60
N VAL A 403 -67.52 -1.45 33.68
CA VAL A 403 -66.15 -1.86 33.93
C VAL A 403 -66.13 -3.36 34.27
N SER A 404 -65.17 -4.11 33.71
CA SER A 404 -64.37 -5.18 34.35
C SER A 404 -63.63 -5.90 33.23
N GLY A 405 -62.31 -5.99 33.18
CA GLY A 405 -61.46 -6.60 34.21
C GLY A 405 -61.18 -8.05 33.79
N GLY A 406 -59.92 -8.40 33.51
CA GLY A 406 -59.53 -9.79 33.31
C GLY A 406 -58.34 -9.98 32.37
N LYS A 407 -57.13 -9.96 32.95
CA LYS A 407 -55.92 -10.54 32.37
C LYS A 407 -56.09 -12.06 32.24
N PHE A 408 -55.67 -12.63 31.12
CA PHE A 408 -54.67 -13.70 31.05
C PHE A 408 -53.88 -13.55 29.75
#